data_AF-A0A0W0WE75-F1
#
_entry.id   AF-A0A0W0WE75-F1
#
_cell.length_a   1.000
_cell.length_b   1.000
_cell.length_c   1.000
_cell.angle_alpha   90.00
_cell.angle_beta   90.00
_cell.angle_gamma   90.00
#
_symmetry.space_group_name_H-M   'P 1'
#
loop_
_entity.id
_entity.type
_entity.pdbx_description
1 polymer ?
#
loop_
_entity_poly.entity_id
_entity_poly.type
_entity_poly.pdbx_seq_one_letter_code
_entity_poly.pdbx_strand_id
1 'polypeptide(L)'
;MGAHGTYYIPKPSHWPLVGSIGLTTTLVGAGSWLHSDWYGPYIFTLGLGILIFMMFGWFGQVIYENQKGVYDLQVDRSFRWGMCWFIFSEVCFFGAFFGALFYARLSSVPELGGELNPITHITLWPNFTATWPLLKNPNNQVFFGAHEGMEAWGLAAVNTLILLTSGVTITWAHWALKLNNRRQLIVGMVCTIALGILFLILQSYEYHEAYTKMGLTLDAGIYGTTFFMLTGFHGLHVTIGTIMLIVILIRCIKGHFTPERHFAFEGVAWYWHFVDVVWLFLFIFVYWL
;
A
#
# COMPACT_ATOMS: atom_id res chain seq x y z
N MET A 1 10.36 -24.74 27.70
CA MET A 1 9.16 -25.46 27.22
C MET A 1 8.00 -24.92 28.02
N GLY A 2 7.16 -24.07 27.43
CA GLY A 2 5.91 -23.64 28.08
C GLY A 2 4.98 -24.84 28.19
N ALA A 3 4.50 -25.12 29.39
CA ALA A 3 3.50 -26.15 29.62
C ALA A 3 2.24 -25.84 28.81
N HIS A 4 1.61 -26.87 28.24
CA HIS A 4 0.29 -26.78 27.63
C HIS A 4 -0.66 -26.00 28.55
N GLY A 5 -1.15 -24.83 28.09
CA GLY A 5 -2.27 -24.12 28.73
C GLY A 5 -1.99 -22.72 29.30
N THR A 6 -0.78 -22.16 29.17
CA THR A 6 -0.51 -20.78 29.63
C THR A 6 -0.11 -19.87 28.47
N TYR A 7 -0.86 -18.78 28.27
CA TYR A 7 -0.54 -17.76 27.26
C TYR A 7 0.86 -17.19 27.49
N TYR A 8 1.56 -16.89 26.40
CA TYR A 8 2.82 -16.16 26.47
C TYR A 8 2.62 -14.79 27.13
N ILE A 9 3.36 -14.53 28.21
CA ILE A 9 3.37 -13.25 28.91
C ILE A 9 4.65 -12.49 28.52
N PRO A 10 4.54 -11.41 27.72
CA PRO A 10 5.71 -10.61 27.35
C PRO A 10 6.25 -9.84 28.55
N LYS A 11 7.57 -9.58 28.55
CA LYS A 11 8.19 -8.65 29.49
C LYS A 11 7.78 -7.21 29.13
N PRO A 12 7.80 -6.28 30.10
CA PRO A 12 7.56 -4.86 29.81
C PRO A 12 8.45 -4.35 28.67
N SER A 13 7.84 -3.65 27.72
CA SER A 13 8.52 -3.08 26.54
C SER A 13 8.32 -1.57 26.52
N HIS A 14 9.38 -0.82 26.24
CA HIS A 14 9.36 0.64 26.12
C HIS A 14 8.99 1.10 24.69
N TRP A 15 9.04 0.21 23.70
CA TRP A 15 8.77 0.55 22.31
C TRP A 15 7.39 1.18 22.05
N PRO A 16 6.28 0.78 22.72
CA PRO A 16 5.01 1.47 22.58
C PRO A 16 5.08 2.97 22.95
N LEU A 17 5.80 3.31 24.02
CA LEU A 17 5.97 4.71 24.43
C LEU A 17 6.78 5.52 23.40
N VAL A 18 7.88 4.95 22.91
CA VAL A 18 8.70 5.56 21.86
C VAL A 18 7.88 5.76 20.58
N GLY A 19 7.04 4.77 20.23
CA GLY A 19 6.13 4.84 19.10
C GLY A 19 5.10 5.96 19.23
N SER A 20 4.47 6.11 20.41
CA SER A 20 3.53 7.20 20.68
C SER A 20 4.18 8.59 20.58
N ILE A 21 5.40 8.74 21.10
CA ILE A 21 6.18 9.98 20.96
C ILE A 21 6.47 10.26 19.48
N GLY A 22 7.03 9.27 18.77
CA GLY A 22 7.36 9.41 17.34
C GLY A 22 6.14 9.75 16.48
N LEU A 23 5.00 9.09 16.70
CA LEU A 23 3.76 9.34 15.98
C LEU A 23 3.23 10.75 16.27
N THR A 24 3.21 11.16 17.54
CA THR A 24 2.75 12.50 17.92
C THR A 24 3.63 13.58 17.31
N THR A 25 4.95 13.45 17.40
CA THR A 25 5.91 14.37 16.79
C THR A 25 5.74 14.43 15.27
N THR A 26 5.54 13.28 14.61
CA THR A 26 5.29 13.23 13.16
C THR A 26 4.01 13.99 12.79
N LEU A 27 2.90 13.76 13.49
CA LEU A 27 1.62 14.40 13.18
C LEU A 27 1.62 15.91 13.49
N VAL A 28 2.24 16.34 14.59
CA VAL A 28 2.43 17.76 14.91
C VAL A 28 3.31 18.44 13.85
N GLY A 29 4.40 17.80 13.43
CA GLY A 29 5.27 18.30 12.38
C GLY A 29 4.56 18.42 11.04
N ALA A 30 3.79 17.40 10.64
CA ALA A 30 2.99 17.42 9.42
C ALA A 30 1.93 18.53 9.46
N GLY A 31 1.20 18.66 10.57
CA GLY A 31 0.23 19.73 10.76
C GLY A 31 0.85 21.12 10.64
N SER A 32 1.99 21.34 11.29
CA SER A 32 2.71 22.63 11.21
C SER A 32 3.23 22.91 9.79
N TRP A 33 3.74 21.88 9.11
CA TRP A 33 4.22 22.01 7.72
C TRP A 33 3.08 22.39 6.77
N LEU A 34 1.90 21.77 6.90
CA LEU A 34 0.72 22.13 6.10
C LEU A 34 0.24 23.57 6.33
N HIS A 35 0.52 24.16 7.50
CA HIS A 35 0.25 25.57 7.80
C HIS A 35 1.40 26.52 7.40
N SER A 36 2.38 26.03 6.65
CA SER A 36 3.55 26.79 6.20
C SER A 36 4.47 27.30 7.32
N ASP A 37 4.45 26.65 8.50
CA ASP A 37 5.40 26.96 9.57
C ASP A 37 6.81 26.46 9.21
N TRP A 38 7.82 27.33 9.36
CA TRP A 38 9.21 27.02 8.99
C TRP A 38 9.80 25.82 9.74
N TYR A 39 9.37 25.57 10.99
CA TYR A 39 9.85 24.47 11.81
C TYR A 39 9.15 23.13 11.50
N GLY A 40 8.01 23.16 10.80
CA GLY A 40 7.18 21.98 10.52
C GLY A 40 7.94 20.81 9.88
N PRO A 41 8.69 21.03 8.77
CA PRO A 41 9.47 19.98 8.12
C PRO A 41 10.52 19.32 9.04
N TYR A 42 11.17 20.11 9.91
CA TYR A 42 12.18 19.59 10.83
C TYR A 42 11.56 18.73 11.94
N ILE A 43 10.42 19.15 12.49
CA ILE A 43 9.69 18.35 13.49
C ILE A 43 9.15 17.06 12.84
N PHE A 44 8.62 17.14 11.62
CA PHE A 44 8.12 15.99 10.88
C PHE A 44 9.22 14.95 10.63
N THR A 45 10.37 15.38 10.11
CA THR A 45 11.52 14.49 9.85
C THR A 45 12.10 13.89 11.12
N LEU A 46 12.14 14.64 12.24
CA LEU A 46 12.50 14.11 13.55
C LEU A 46 11.53 13.00 14.00
N GLY A 47 10.22 13.23 13.87
CA GLY A 47 9.19 12.25 14.20
C GLY A 47 9.34 10.95 13.40
N LEU A 48 9.57 11.07 12.08
CA LEU A 48 9.85 9.92 11.21
C LEU A 48 11.12 9.18 11.64
N GLY A 49 12.19 9.89 12.01
CA GLY A 49 13.42 9.29 12.52
C GLY A 49 13.19 8.46 13.78
N ILE A 50 12.37 8.95 14.72
CA ILE A 50 11.99 8.23 15.94
C ILE A 50 11.18 6.96 15.60
N LEU A 51 10.22 7.06 14.67
CA LEU A 51 9.43 5.92 14.22
C LEU A 51 10.30 4.85 13.57
N ILE A 52 11.22 5.24 12.69
CA ILE A 52 12.17 4.31 12.05
C ILE A 52 13.03 3.61 13.12
N PHE A 53 13.61 4.37 14.05
CA PHE A 53 14.38 3.80 15.17
C PHE A 53 13.57 2.79 15.98
N MET A 54 12.33 3.14 16.32
CA MET A 54 11.41 2.26 17.03
C MET A 54 11.12 0.97 16.25
N MET A 55 10.83 1.08 14.95
CA MET A 55 10.51 -0.09 14.11
C MET A 55 11.69 -1.04 13.99
N PHE A 56 12.91 -0.53 13.77
CA PHE A 56 14.13 -1.35 13.75
C PHE A 56 14.37 -2.06 15.08
N GLY A 57 14.22 -1.35 16.20
CA GLY A 57 14.44 -1.89 17.53
C GLY A 57 13.38 -2.92 17.95
N TRP A 58 12.10 -2.60 17.76
CA TRP A 58 10.99 -3.47 18.15
C TRP A 58 10.98 -4.74 17.30
N PHE A 59 11.06 -4.64 15.96
CA PHE A 59 11.11 -5.83 15.12
C PHE A 59 12.39 -6.65 15.34
N GLY A 60 13.52 -5.99 15.62
CA GLY A 60 14.75 -6.67 16.04
C GLY A 60 14.53 -7.53 17.30
N GLN A 61 13.83 -7.01 18.30
CA GLN A 61 13.48 -7.75 19.51
C GLN A 61 12.56 -8.94 19.23
N VAL A 62 11.52 -8.76 18.39
CA VAL A 62 10.62 -9.86 18.00
C VAL A 62 11.39 -10.98 17.29
N ILE A 63 12.33 -10.63 16.40
CA ILE A 63 13.19 -11.60 15.72
C ILE A 63 14.08 -12.32 16.73
N TYR A 64 14.68 -11.58 17.66
CA TYR A 64 15.56 -12.15 18.69
C TYR A 64 14.82 -13.14 19.61
N GLU A 65 13.63 -12.79 20.08
CA GLU A 65 12.78 -13.65 20.91
C GLU A 65 12.34 -14.91 20.16
N ASN A 66 12.00 -14.77 18.88
CA ASN A 66 11.67 -15.90 18.01
C ASN A 66 12.86 -16.87 17.86
N GLN A 67 14.08 -16.37 17.62
CA GLN A 67 15.28 -17.20 17.48
C GLN A 67 15.67 -17.90 18.80
N LYS A 68 15.35 -17.30 19.95
CA LYS A 68 15.51 -17.96 21.26
C LYS A 68 14.47 -19.04 21.55
N GLY A 69 13.50 -19.26 20.65
CA GLY A 69 12.46 -20.27 20.82
C GLY A 69 11.47 -19.93 21.95
N VAL A 70 11.34 -18.64 22.28
CA VAL A 70 10.42 -18.17 23.33
C VAL A 70 8.96 -18.34 22.91
N TYR A 71 8.68 -18.24 21.61
CA TYR A 71 7.35 -18.39 21.04
C TYR A 71 6.98 -19.85 20.80
N ASP A 72 5.80 -20.23 21.27
CA ASP A 72 5.20 -21.55 21.06
C ASP A 72 4.20 -21.54 19.88
N LEU A 73 3.53 -22.67 19.66
CA LEU A 73 2.52 -22.81 18.59
C LEU A 73 1.25 -21.99 18.85
N GLN A 74 0.97 -21.62 20.10
CA GLN A 74 -0.15 -20.75 20.41
C GLN A 74 0.14 -19.32 19.95
N VAL A 75 1.33 -18.80 20.25
CA VAL A 75 1.79 -17.49 19.79
C VAL A 75 1.88 -17.42 18.26
N ASP A 76 2.38 -18.47 17.61
CA ASP A 76 2.40 -18.55 16.14
C ASP A 76 0.99 -18.37 15.54
N ARG A 77 0.00 -19.04 16.12
CA ARG A 77 -1.41 -18.91 15.70
C ARG A 77 -1.94 -17.49 15.93
N SER A 78 -1.62 -16.88 17.07
CA SER A 78 -2.00 -15.49 17.36
C SER A 78 -1.39 -14.52 16.36
N PHE A 79 -0.12 -14.68 15.98
CA PHE A 79 0.50 -13.85 14.95
C PHE A 79 -0.16 -14.00 13.59
N ARG A 80 -0.55 -15.23 13.20
CA ARG A 80 -1.29 -15.48 11.96
C ARG A 80 -2.63 -14.76 11.94
N TRP A 81 -3.42 -14.87 13.00
CA TRP A 81 -4.67 -14.13 13.12
C TRP A 81 -4.46 -12.62 13.14
N GLY A 82 -3.42 -12.13 13.82
CA GLY A 82 -3.04 -10.72 13.81
C GLY A 82 -2.76 -10.22 12.39
N MET A 83 -2.01 -11.01 11.60
CA MET A 83 -1.73 -10.68 10.19
C MET A 83 -3.00 -10.69 9.33
N CYS A 84 -3.89 -11.68 9.52
CA CYS A 84 -5.16 -11.74 8.79
C CYS A 84 -6.04 -10.52 9.09
N TRP A 85 -6.17 -10.13 10.37
CA TRP A 85 -6.95 -8.95 10.74
C TRP A 85 -6.32 -7.65 10.26
N PHE A 86 -4.99 -7.56 10.25
CA PHE A 86 -4.27 -6.44 9.66
C PHE A 86 -4.56 -6.33 8.16
N ILE A 87 -4.43 -7.41 7.39
CA ILE A 87 -4.76 -7.41 5.95
C ILE A 87 -6.25 -7.06 5.73
N PHE A 88 -7.15 -7.58 6.57
CA PHE A 88 -8.56 -7.24 6.49
C PHE A 88 -8.80 -5.74 6.71
N SER A 89 -8.13 -5.10 7.68
CA SER A 89 -8.25 -3.64 7.85
C SER A 89 -7.69 -2.87 6.65
N GLU A 90 -6.62 -3.34 6.01
CA GLU A 90 -6.10 -2.73 4.78
C GLU A 90 -7.08 -2.87 3.61
N VAL A 91 -7.77 -4.01 3.47
CA VAL A 91 -8.85 -4.18 2.48
C VAL A 91 -9.98 -3.18 2.73
N CYS A 92 -10.40 -2.98 3.98
CA CYS A 92 -11.41 -1.98 4.33
C CYS A 92 -10.94 -0.55 4.04
N PHE A 93 -9.66 -0.25 4.27
CA PHE A 93 -9.05 1.04 3.94
C PHE A 93 -9.14 1.33 2.44
N PHE A 94 -8.71 0.39 1.57
CA PHE A 94 -8.89 0.53 0.12
C PHE A 94 -10.37 0.56 -0.28
N GLY A 95 -11.23 -0.19 0.41
CA GLY A 95 -12.67 -0.19 0.21
C GLY A 95 -13.29 1.20 0.34
N ALA A 96 -12.78 2.05 1.23
CA ALA A 96 -13.22 3.44 1.34
C ALA A 96 -12.88 4.27 0.09
N PHE A 97 -11.68 4.11 -0.48
CA PHE A 97 -11.27 4.83 -1.69
C PHE A 97 -12.02 4.33 -2.94
N PHE A 98 -12.21 3.02 -3.08
CA PHE A 98 -13.06 2.48 -4.15
C PHE A 98 -14.51 2.91 -3.97
N GLY A 99 -15.01 2.96 -2.74
CA GLY A 99 -16.32 3.51 -2.42
C GLY A 99 -16.46 4.97 -2.88
N ALA A 100 -15.45 5.80 -2.64
CA ALA A 100 -15.42 7.18 -3.13
C ALA A 100 -15.41 7.27 -4.67
N LEU A 101 -14.62 6.43 -5.34
CA LEU A 101 -14.58 6.34 -6.81
C LEU A 101 -15.95 5.95 -7.38
N PHE A 102 -16.56 4.89 -6.85
CA PHE A 102 -17.87 4.41 -7.33
C PHE A 102 -18.98 5.40 -7.02
N TYR A 103 -18.97 6.02 -5.84
CA TYR A 103 -19.93 7.07 -5.51
C TYR A 103 -19.80 8.27 -6.47
N ALA A 104 -18.58 8.70 -6.78
CA ALA A 104 -18.34 9.76 -7.74
C ALA A 104 -18.85 9.38 -9.15
N ARG A 105 -18.49 8.20 -9.64
CA ARG A 105 -18.79 7.73 -11.00
C ARG A 105 -20.26 7.38 -11.22
N LEU A 106 -20.89 6.70 -10.26
CA LEU A 106 -22.23 6.12 -10.41
C LEU A 106 -23.35 7.00 -9.82
N SER A 107 -23.00 8.02 -9.02
CA SER A 107 -24.02 8.88 -8.39
C SER A 107 -23.73 10.35 -8.60
N SER A 108 -22.58 10.86 -8.13
CA SER A 108 -22.32 12.31 -8.16
C SER A 108 -22.23 12.88 -9.58
N VAL A 109 -21.46 12.26 -10.47
CA VAL A 109 -21.29 12.74 -11.86
C VAL A 109 -22.60 12.65 -12.66
N PRO A 110 -23.36 11.54 -12.66
CA PRO A 110 -24.64 11.47 -13.35
C PRO A 110 -25.70 12.44 -12.79
N GLU A 111 -25.74 12.66 -11.47
CA GLU A 111 -26.65 13.63 -10.85
C GLU A 111 -26.34 15.06 -11.30
N LEU A 112 -25.06 15.45 -11.34
CA LEU A 112 -24.62 16.73 -11.89
C LEU A 112 -24.92 16.86 -13.40
N GLY A 113 -24.96 15.75 -14.11
CA GLY A 113 -25.41 15.66 -15.51
C GLY A 113 -26.91 15.77 -15.71
N GLY A 114 -27.70 15.89 -14.63
CA GLY A 114 -29.15 16.10 -14.71
C GLY A 114 -29.98 14.83 -14.85
N GLU A 115 -29.42 13.64 -14.60
CA GLU A 115 -30.18 12.37 -14.67
C GLU A 115 -31.34 12.35 -13.67
N LEU A 116 -31.08 12.78 -12.42
CA LEU A 116 -32.10 12.84 -11.37
C LEU A 116 -32.76 14.22 -11.24
N ASN A 117 -31.98 15.30 -11.44
CA ASN A 117 -32.38 16.68 -11.16
C ASN A 117 -32.15 17.61 -12.39
N PRO A 118 -32.98 17.52 -13.45
CA PRO A 118 -32.72 18.22 -14.71
C PRO A 118 -32.73 19.75 -14.58
N ILE A 119 -33.59 20.31 -13.74
CA ILE A 119 -33.71 21.76 -13.53
C ILE A 119 -32.42 22.30 -12.89
N THR A 120 -31.85 21.59 -11.92
CA THR A 120 -30.59 21.97 -11.26
C THR A 120 -29.43 21.98 -12.26
N HIS A 121 -29.36 20.98 -13.13
CA HIS A 121 -28.35 20.92 -14.19
C HIS A 121 -28.47 22.11 -15.16
N ILE A 122 -29.66 22.40 -15.68
CA ILE A 122 -29.88 23.50 -16.64
C ILE A 122 -29.59 24.87 -16.02
N THR A 123 -29.84 25.02 -14.71
CA THR A 123 -29.65 26.29 -13.99
C THR A 123 -28.21 26.53 -13.55
N LEU A 124 -27.50 25.51 -13.05
CA LEU A 124 -26.16 25.66 -12.50
C LEU A 124 -25.06 25.26 -13.48
N TRP A 125 -25.25 24.16 -14.23
CA TRP A 125 -24.21 23.51 -15.03
C TRP A 125 -24.65 23.17 -16.46
N PRO A 126 -25.24 24.10 -17.24
CA PRO A 126 -25.88 23.79 -18.51
C PRO A 126 -24.92 23.24 -19.60
N ASN A 127 -23.61 23.45 -19.44
CA ASN A 127 -22.58 22.98 -20.37
C ASN A 127 -21.84 21.74 -19.87
N PHE A 128 -22.21 21.20 -18.70
CA PHE A 128 -21.56 20.03 -18.13
C PHE A 128 -22.04 18.74 -18.82
N THR A 129 -21.11 17.83 -19.10
CA THR A 129 -21.43 16.54 -19.70
C THR A 129 -20.94 15.43 -18.79
N ALA A 130 -21.87 14.66 -18.23
CA ALA A 130 -21.55 13.51 -17.39
C ALA A 130 -20.86 12.43 -18.22
N THR A 131 -19.53 12.34 -18.07
CA THR A 131 -18.67 11.37 -18.73
C THR A 131 -17.59 10.92 -17.76
N TRP A 132 -17.09 9.70 -17.94
CA TRP A 132 -15.96 9.19 -17.19
C TRP A 132 -14.91 8.63 -18.16
N PRO A 133 -13.61 8.92 -18.00
CA PRO A 133 -13.00 9.81 -16.99
C PRO A 133 -13.45 11.28 -17.13
N LEU A 134 -13.50 12.00 -16.00
CA LEU A 134 -14.01 13.37 -15.97
C LEU A 134 -12.93 14.38 -16.39
N LEU A 135 -12.83 14.63 -17.71
CA LEU A 135 -11.85 15.55 -18.30
C LEU A 135 -12.30 17.02 -18.29
N LYS A 136 -13.60 17.28 -18.17
CA LYS A 136 -14.16 18.63 -18.03
C LYS A 136 -14.98 18.70 -16.75
N ASN A 137 -14.45 19.39 -15.74
CA ASN A 137 -15.17 19.60 -14.49
C ASN A 137 -16.34 20.60 -14.69
N PRO A 138 -17.38 20.59 -13.83
CA PRO A 138 -18.49 21.55 -13.89
C PRO A 138 -18.02 23.00 -13.92
N ASN A 139 -16.95 23.32 -13.19
CA ASN A 139 -16.22 24.57 -13.29
C ASN A 139 -14.73 24.31 -13.55
N ASN A 140 -14.37 24.27 -14.83
CA ASN A 140 -12.99 23.99 -15.26
C ASN A 140 -12.02 25.18 -15.10
N GLN A 141 -12.50 26.35 -14.65
CA GLN A 141 -11.65 27.51 -14.35
C GLN A 141 -11.04 27.42 -12.94
N VAL A 142 -11.75 26.77 -12.02
CA VAL A 142 -11.31 26.57 -10.63
C VAL A 142 -10.68 25.20 -10.46
N PHE A 143 -11.28 24.16 -11.05
CA PHE A 143 -10.78 22.80 -11.01
C PHE A 143 -10.39 22.37 -12.42
N PHE A 144 -9.11 22.48 -12.76
CA PHE A 144 -8.62 22.08 -14.07
C PHE A 144 -8.89 20.59 -14.29
N GLY A 145 -9.37 20.22 -15.47
CA GLY A 145 -9.48 18.82 -15.87
C GLY A 145 -8.22 18.37 -16.62
N ALA A 146 -7.95 17.08 -16.57
CA ALA A 146 -6.89 16.48 -17.38
C ALA A 146 -7.22 16.60 -18.88
N HIS A 147 -6.18 16.63 -19.71
CA HIS A 147 -6.32 16.66 -21.16
C HIS A 147 -6.79 15.32 -21.73
N GLU A 148 -6.33 14.22 -21.13
CA GLU A 148 -6.64 12.85 -21.53
C GLU A 148 -6.71 11.93 -20.31
N GLY A 149 -7.41 10.81 -20.48
CA GLY A 149 -7.48 9.76 -19.48
C GLY A 149 -6.28 8.82 -19.58
N MET A 150 -5.90 8.22 -18.45
CA MET A 150 -4.85 7.21 -18.45
C MET A 150 -5.30 5.94 -19.16
N GLU A 151 -4.52 5.46 -20.14
CA GLU A 151 -4.84 4.26 -20.89
C GLU A 151 -4.51 2.98 -20.10
N ALA A 152 -5.40 1.97 -20.16
CA ALA A 152 -5.13 0.67 -19.54
C ALA A 152 -4.05 -0.13 -20.26
N TRP A 153 -4.00 -0.01 -21.59
CA TRP A 153 -3.09 -0.77 -22.43
C TRP A 153 -1.81 0.01 -22.65
N GLY A 154 -0.68 -0.58 -22.28
CA GLY A 154 0.60 0.10 -22.25
C GLY A 154 1.29 -0.13 -20.92
N LEU A 155 1.67 0.94 -20.24
CA LEU A 155 2.45 0.88 -19.01
C LEU A 155 1.68 0.17 -17.87
N ALA A 156 0.41 0.51 -17.67
CA ALA A 156 -0.43 -0.11 -16.64
C ALA A 156 -0.56 -1.64 -16.84
N ALA A 157 -0.81 -2.10 -18.06
CA ALA A 157 -0.84 -3.53 -18.38
C ALA A 157 0.51 -4.24 -18.15
N VAL A 158 1.63 -3.59 -18.48
CA VAL A 158 2.97 -4.11 -18.19
C VAL A 158 3.20 -4.22 -16.69
N ASN A 159 2.83 -3.21 -15.91
CA ASN A 159 2.90 -3.22 -14.46
C ASN A 159 2.04 -4.34 -13.84
N THR A 160 0.85 -4.60 -14.40
CA THR A 160 0.02 -5.75 -14.02
C THR A 160 0.75 -7.07 -14.24
N LEU A 161 1.37 -7.27 -15.41
CA LEU A 161 2.14 -8.49 -15.68
C LEU A 161 3.35 -8.64 -14.73
N ILE A 162 4.04 -7.55 -14.42
CA ILE A 162 5.19 -7.54 -13.49
C ILE A 162 4.76 -7.99 -12.10
N LEU A 163 3.70 -7.41 -11.54
CA LEU A 163 3.22 -7.79 -10.20
C LEU A 163 2.72 -9.23 -10.16
N LEU A 164 1.92 -9.66 -11.14
CA LEU A 164 1.48 -11.06 -11.22
C LEU A 164 2.66 -12.03 -11.32
N THR A 165 3.68 -11.69 -12.11
CA THR A 165 4.91 -12.48 -12.21
C THR A 165 5.64 -12.52 -10.86
N SER A 166 5.67 -11.40 -10.13
CA SER A 166 6.28 -11.32 -8.79
C SER A 166 5.53 -12.21 -7.78
N GLY A 167 4.20 -12.30 -7.88
CA GLY A 167 3.36 -13.21 -7.10
C GLY A 167 3.68 -14.69 -7.37
N VAL A 168 3.97 -15.04 -8.62
CA VAL A 168 4.44 -16.38 -8.98
C VAL A 168 5.83 -16.65 -8.38
N THR A 169 6.77 -15.70 -8.46
CA THR A 169 8.14 -15.89 -7.96
C THR A 169 8.20 -16.01 -6.45
N ILE A 170 7.36 -15.31 -5.69
CA ILE A 170 7.29 -15.45 -4.23
C ILE A 170 6.64 -16.77 -3.82
N THR A 171 5.62 -17.21 -4.55
CA THR A 171 5.01 -18.53 -4.34
C THR A 171 6.04 -19.63 -4.59
N TRP A 172 6.82 -19.52 -5.67
CA TRP A 172 7.91 -20.43 -5.99
C TRP A 172 9.00 -20.44 -4.91
N ALA A 173 9.35 -19.28 -4.35
CA ALA A 173 10.24 -19.18 -3.20
C ALA A 173 9.67 -19.85 -1.95
N HIS A 174 8.35 -19.73 -1.71
CA HIS A 174 7.68 -20.37 -0.58
C HIS A 174 7.75 -21.89 -0.66
N TRP A 175 7.47 -22.47 -1.84
CA TRP A 175 7.64 -23.91 -2.07
C TRP A 175 9.07 -24.37 -1.83
N ALA A 176 10.05 -23.58 -2.28
CA ALA A 176 11.46 -23.85 -2.01
C ALA A 176 11.79 -23.87 -0.52
N LEU A 177 11.21 -22.96 0.26
CA LEU A 177 11.37 -22.93 1.73
C LEU A 177 10.84 -24.23 2.35
N LYS A 178 9.64 -24.68 1.95
CA LYS A 178 9.05 -25.93 2.46
C LYS A 178 9.85 -27.17 2.08
N LEU A 179 10.48 -27.17 0.92
CA LEU A 179 11.38 -28.23 0.45
C LEU A 179 12.82 -28.08 0.98
N ASN A 180 13.09 -27.08 1.83
CA ASN A 180 14.41 -26.75 2.36
C ASN A 180 15.47 -26.47 1.27
N ASN A 181 15.04 -26.05 0.06
CA ASN A 181 15.91 -25.69 -1.04
C ASN A 181 16.31 -24.21 -0.97
N ARG A 182 17.45 -23.94 -0.32
CA ARG A 182 17.92 -22.55 -0.06
C ARG A 182 18.23 -21.75 -1.32
N ARG A 183 18.83 -22.38 -2.35
CA ARG A 183 19.21 -21.66 -3.57
C ARG A 183 17.97 -21.14 -4.29
N GLN A 184 16.98 -22.00 -4.45
CA GLN A 184 15.71 -21.65 -5.09
C GLN A 184 14.94 -20.58 -4.29
N LEU A 185 14.91 -20.70 -2.95
CA LEU A 185 14.31 -19.70 -2.06
C LEU A 185 14.94 -18.31 -2.27
N ILE A 186 16.27 -18.22 -2.24
CA ILE A 186 16.97 -16.94 -2.39
C ILE A 186 16.73 -16.34 -3.79
N VAL A 187 16.83 -17.15 -4.85
CA VAL A 187 16.59 -16.68 -6.23
C VAL A 187 15.17 -16.16 -6.40
N GLY A 188 14.15 -16.90 -5.94
CA GLY A 188 12.76 -16.47 -6.07
C GLY A 188 12.47 -15.18 -5.28
N MET A 189 13.06 -15.03 -4.10
CA MET A 189 12.95 -13.78 -3.31
C MET A 189 13.61 -12.59 -4.03
N VAL A 190 14.81 -12.77 -4.58
CA VAL A 190 15.51 -11.71 -5.33
C VAL A 190 14.72 -11.30 -6.58
N CYS A 191 14.19 -12.27 -7.33
CA CYS A 191 13.33 -12.00 -8.48
C CYS A 191 12.07 -11.21 -8.07
N THR A 192 11.40 -11.60 -6.99
CA THR A 192 10.21 -10.90 -6.48
C THR A 192 10.53 -9.45 -6.14
N ILE A 193 11.62 -9.21 -5.39
CA ILE A 193 12.04 -7.86 -4.99
C ILE A 193 12.42 -7.02 -6.22
N ALA A 194 13.15 -7.60 -7.18
CA ALA A 194 13.53 -6.89 -8.40
C ALA A 194 12.31 -6.46 -9.22
N LEU A 195 11.30 -7.33 -9.33
CA LEU A 195 10.03 -7.02 -10.00
C LEU A 195 9.24 -5.95 -9.23
N GLY A 196 9.19 -6.01 -7.90
CA GLY A 196 8.57 -4.97 -7.07
C GLY A 196 9.23 -3.59 -7.23
N ILE A 197 10.57 -3.54 -7.27
CA ILE A 197 11.31 -2.30 -7.54
C ILE A 197 11.04 -1.80 -8.96
N LEU A 198 11.03 -2.70 -9.94
CA LEU A 198 10.71 -2.34 -11.33
C LEU A 198 9.31 -1.74 -11.45
N PHE A 199 8.31 -2.33 -10.79
CA PHE A 199 6.96 -1.78 -10.72
C PHE A 199 6.97 -0.33 -10.18
N LEU A 200 7.67 -0.06 -9.07
CA LEU A 200 7.74 1.28 -8.48
C LEU A 200 8.40 2.31 -9.41
N ILE A 201 9.44 1.89 -10.14
CA ILE A 201 10.12 2.76 -11.13
C ILE A 201 9.15 3.11 -12.27
N LEU A 202 8.46 2.11 -12.83
CA LEU A 202 7.50 2.33 -13.90
C LEU A 202 6.32 3.18 -13.40
N GLN A 203 5.79 2.92 -12.21
CA GLN A 203 4.72 3.72 -11.61
C GLN A 203 5.14 5.19 -11.42
N SER A 204 6.39 5.43 -11.02
CA SER A 204 6.93 6.80 -10.89
C SER A 204 7.05 7.49 -12.26
N TYR A 205 7.43 6.74 -13.29
CA TYR A 205 7.44 7.22 -14.67
C TYR A 205 6.03 7.56 -15.16
N GLU A 206 5.03 6.73 -14.85
CA GLU A 206 3.61 6.99 -15.15
C GLU A 206 3.14 8.31 -14.53
N TYR A 207 3.48 8.54 -13.26
CA TYR A 207 3.10 9.78 -12.57
C TYR A 207 3.78 11.00 -13.19
N HIS A 208 5.04 10.86 -13.59
CA HIS A 208 5.73 11.94 -14.28
C HIS A 208 5.05 12.28 -15.62
N GLU A 209 4.67 11.28 -16.41
CA GLU A 209 3.96 11.45 -17.67
C GLU A 209 2.54 12.03 -17.46
N ALA A 210 1.81 11.55 -16.45
CA ALA A 210 0.50 12.07 -16.06
C ALA A 210 0.55 13.57 -15.74
N TYR A 211 1.50 13.99 -14.91
CA TYR A 211 1.65 15.40 -14.52
C TYR A 211 2.12 16.29 -15.68
N THR A 212 3.08 15.82 -16.49
CA THR A 212 3.75 16.69 -17.48
C THR A 212 3.06 16.73 -18.84
N LYS A 213 2.47 15.61 -19.29
CA LYS A 213 1.88 15.51 -20.63
C LYS A 213 0.35 15.55 -20.58
N MET A 214 -0.26 14.88 -19.62
CA MET A 214 -1.72 14.72 -19.56
C MET A 214 -2.41 15.83 -18.75
N GLY A 215 -1.66 16.63 -17.99
CA GLY A 215 -2.23 17.59 -17.04
C GLY A 215 -3.04 16.92 -15.93
N LEU A 216 -2.85 15.61 -15.73
CA LEU A 216 -3.48 14.83 -14.67
C LEU A 216 -2.67 15.04 -13.39
N THR A 217 -3.10 15.99 -12.58
CA THR A 217 -2.50 16.33 -11.28
C THR A 217 -3.43 15.94 -10.13
N LEU A 218 -2.94 15.98 -8.89
CA LEU A 218 -3.81 15.84 -7.71
C LEU A 218 -4.95 16.87 -7.71
N ASP A 219 -4.70 18.08 -8.20
CA ASP A 219 -5.72 19.14 -8.27
C ASP A 219 -6.63 19.05 -9.50
N ALA A 220 -6.48 18.00 -10.33
CA ALA A 220 -7.24 17.84 -11.57
C ALA A 220 -8.68 17.29 -11.34
N GLY A 221 -9.40 17.91 -10.41
CA GLY A 221 -10.75 17.52 -10.00
C GLY A 221 -10.87 16.12 -9.39
N ILE A 222 -12.08 15.55 -9.43
CA ILE A 222 -12.35 14.25 -8.79
C ILE A 222 -11.62 13.09 -9.48
N TYR A 223 -11.36 13.19 -10.79
CA TYR A 223 -10.62 12.17 -11.52
C TYR A 223 -9.15 12.10 -11.07
N GLY A 224 -8.44 13.24 -11.07
CA GLY A 224 -7.05 13.30 -10.61
C GLY A 224 -6.87 12.90 -9.15
N THR A 225 -7.68 13.48 -8.25
CA THR A 225 -7.65 13.13 -6.82
C THR A 225 -7.87 11.64 -6.58
N THR A 226 -8.93 11.05 -7.13
CA THR A 226 -9.21 9.61 -6.92
C THR A 226 -8.15 8.73 -7.54
N PHE A 227 -7.65 9.06 -8.74
CA PHE A 227 -6.56 8.34 -9.40
C PHE A 227 -5.31 8.28 -8.52
N PHE A 228 -4.77 9.42 -8.09
CA PHE A 228 -3.52 9.46 -7.32
C PHE A 228 -3.67 8.97 -5.89
N MET A 229 -4.84 9.13 -5.25
CA MET A 229 -5.05 8.59 -3.91
C MET A 229 -5.10 7.06 -3.95
N LEU A 230 -5.84 6.46 -4.89
CA LEU A 230 -5.94 5.01 -5.06
C LEU A 230 -4.59 4.39 -5.44
N THR A 231 -3.97 4.89 -6.51
CA THR A 231 -2.70 4.35 -7.02
C THR A 231 -1.52 4.72 -6.11
N GLY A 232 -1.53 5.90 -5.50
CA GLY A 232 -0.49 6.38 -4.59
C GLY A 232 -0.43 5.59 -3.30
N PHE A 233 -1.58 5.34 -2.64
CA PHE A 233 -1.59 4.47 -1.47
C PHE A 233 -1.19 3.04 -1.82
N HIS A 234 -1.58 2.52 -2.98
CA HIS A 234 -1.10 1.23 -3.44
C HIS A 234 0.43 1.21 -3.63
N GLY A 235 1.00 2.21 -4.28
CA GLY A 235 2.45 2.38 -4.41
C GLY A 235 3.18 2.44 -3.07
N LEU A 236 2.59 3.11 -2.06
CA LEU A 236 3.11 3.08 -0.68
C LEU A 236 3.11 1.66 -0.11
N HIS A 237 2.03 0.89 -0.31
CA HIS A 237 1.95 -0.50 0.14
C HIS A 237 2.96 -1.41 -0.58
N VAL A 238 3.15 -1.25 -1.89
CA VAL A 238 4.19 -1.98 -2.64
C VAL A 238 5.58 -1.64 -2.10
N THR A 239 5.84 -0.37 -1.76
CA THR A 239 7.10 0.06 -1.16
C THR A 239 7.34 -0.60 0.19
N ILE A 240 6.34 -0.57 1.09
CA ILE A 240 6.40 -1.22 2.40
C ILE A 240 6.58 -2.73 2.25
N GLY A 241 5.83 -3.36 1.35
CA GLY A 241 5.95 -4.79 1.00
C GLY A 241 7.34 -5.14 0.52
N THR A 242 7.95 -4.31 -0.34
CA THR A 242 9.30 -4.52 -0.87
C THR A 242 10.35 -4.43 0.24
N ILE A 243 10.22 -3.45 1.16
CA ILE A 243 11.09 -3.33 2.33
C ILE A 243 10.97 -4.58 3.22
N MET A 244 9.75 -5.04 3.48
CA MET A 244 9.52 -6.27 4.25
C MET A 244 10.16 -7.49 3.57
N LEU A 245 10.00 -7.64 2.25
CA LEU A 245 10.62 -8.72 1.48
C LEU A 245 12.14 -8.69 1.55
N ILE A 246 12.77 -7.50 1.49
CA ILE A 246 14.22 -7.34 1.66
C ILE A 246 14.66 -7.84 3.05
N VAL A 247 13.93 -7.46 4.10
CA VAL A 247 14.21 -7.95 5.47
C VAL A 247 14.07 -9.47 5.56
N ILE A 248 13.02 -10.04 4.94
CA ILE A 248 12.81 -11.49 4.90
C ILE A 248 13.93 -12.19 4.11
N LEU A 249 14.36 -11.65 2.97
CA LEU A 249 15.49 -12.18 2.19
C LEU A 249 16.76 -12.24 3.05
N ILE A 250 17.10 -11.16 3.76
CA ILE A 250 18.26 -11.14 4.67
C ILE A 250 18.15 -12.23 5.73
N ARG A 251 16.96 -12.44 6.28
CA ARG A 251 16.69 -13.51 7.27
C ARG A 251 16.76 -14.91 6.66
N CYS A 252 16.33 -15.10 5.40
CA CYS A 252 16.49 -16.34 4.66
C CYS A 252 17.97 -16.67 4.45
N ILE A 253 18.79 -15.68 4.06
CA ILE A 253 20.24 -15.84 3.87
C ILE A 253 20.92 -16.24 5.19
N LYS A 254 20.51 -15.63 6.31
CA LYS A 254 20.98 -15.98 7.66
C LYS A 254 20.44 -17.33 8.19
N GLY A 255 19.51 -17.97 7.47
CA GLY A 255 18.96 -19.27 7.86
C GLY A 255 18.00 -19.22 9.05
N HIS A 256 17.30 -18.11 9.26
CA HIS A 256 16.39 -17.93 10.41
C HIS A 256 15.06 -18.72 10.30
N PHE A 257 14.81 -19.39 9.18
CA PHE A 257 13.53 -20.06 8.89
C PHE A 257 13.73 -21.55 8.65
N THR A 258 12.76 -22.36 9.10
CA THR A 258 12.68 -23.80 8.82
C THR A 258 11.35 -24.12 8.12
N PRO A 259 11.23 -25.28 7.45
CA PRO A 259 9.97 -25.71 6.83
C PRO A 259 8.77 -25.75 7.79
N GLU A 260 9.00 -25.87 9.09
CA GLU A 260 7.96 -25.91 10.12
C GLU A 260 7.73 -24.54 10.77
N ARG A 261 8.77 -23.68 10.81
CA ARG A 261 8.77 -22.39 11.51
C ARG A 261 9.21 -21.27 10.58
N HIS A 262 8.25 -20.70 9.86
CA HIS A 262 8.49 -19.65 8.88
C HIS A 262 7.33 -18.64 8.76
N PHE A 263 6.55 -18.45 9.83
CA PHE A 263 5.41 -17.52 9.82
C PHE A 263 5.77 -16.13 9.30
N ALA A 264 6.91 -15.55 9.71
CA ALA A 264 7.29 -14.21 9.23
C ALA A 264 7.48 -14.15 7.70
N PHE A 265 7.94 -15.24 7.06
CA PHE A 265 7.96 -15.34 5.61
C PHE A 265 6.51 -15.41 5.07
N GLU A 266 5.68 -16.29 5.63
CA GLU A 266 4.28 -16.45 5.18
C GLU A 266 3.46 -15.16 5.33
N GLY A 267 3.59 -14.44 6.44
CA GLY A 267 2.88 -13.19 6.66
C GLY A 267 3.25 -12.12 5.63
N VAL A 268 4.54 -11.98 5.31
CA VAL A 268 5.00 -11.04 4.27
C VAL A 268 4.57 -11.52 2.87
N ALA A 269 4.55 -12.82 2.61
CA ALA A 269 4.02 -13.36 1.36
C ALA A 269 2.51 -13.13 1.21
N TRP A 270 1.73 -13.30 2.27
CA TRP A 270 0.30 -12.96 2.28
C TRP A 270 0.07 -11.47 2.04
N TYR A 271 0.88 -10.60 2.65
CA TYR A 271 0.83 -9.17 2.38
C TYR A 271 1.14 -8.86 0.91
N TRP A 272 2.16 -9.49 0.33
CA TRP A 272 2.51 -9.27 -1.08
C TRP A 272 1.38 -9.67 -2.02
N HIS A 273 0.76 -10.83 -1.80
CA HIS A 273 -0.42 -11.24 -2.57
C HIS A 273 -1.63 -10.33 -2.36
N PHE A 274 -1.82 -9.78 -1.16
CA PHE A 274 -2.83 -8.75 -0.93
C PHE A 274 -2.58 -7.52 -1.82
N VAL A 275 -1.33 -7.05 -1.89
CA VAL A 275 -0.94 -5.93 -2.75
C VAL A 275 -1.18 -6.25 -4.23
N ASP A 276 -0.89 -7.47 -4.68
CA ASP A 276 -1.19 -7.92 -6.05
C ASP A 276 -2.70 -7.87 -6.33
N VAL A 277 -3.54 -8.35 -5.40
CA VAL A 277 -5.00 -8.36 -5.55
C VAL A 277 -5.55 -6.95 -5.62
N VAL A 278 -5.10 -6.03 -4.75
CA VAL A 278 -5.53 -4.63 -4.82
C VAL A 278 -5.14 -4.01 -6.17
N TRP A 279 -3.96 -4.32 -6.71
CA TRP A 279 -3.57 -3.84 -8.03
C TRP A 279 -4.51 -4.31 -9.13
N LEU A 280 -4.96 -5.57 -9.11
CA LEU A 280 -5.92 -6.06 -10.11
C LEU A 280 -7.24 -5.27 -10.06
N PHE A 281 -7.72 -4.94 -8.86
CA PHE A 281 -8.89 -4.07 -8.71
C PHE A 281 -8.62 -2.67 -9.26
N LEU A 282 -7.44 -2.09 -9.00
CA LEU A 282 -7.05 -0.80 -9.58
C LEU A 282 -7.00 -0.85 -11.10
N PHE A 283 -6.35 -1.86 -11.68
CA PHE A 283 -6.27 -2.04 -13.12
C PHE A 283 -7.66 -2.10 -13.76
N ILE A 284 -8.59 -2.87 -13.18
CA ILE A 284 -9.94 -3.00 -13.71
C ILE A 284 -10.75 -1.71 -13.54
N PHE A 285 -10.81 -1.14 -12.33
CA PHE A 285 -11.76 -0.06 -12.03
C PHE A 285 -11.23 1.35 -12.25
N VAL A 286 -9.90 1.54 -12.28
CA VAL A 286 -9.28 2.86 -12.45
C VAL A 286 -8.77 3.04 -13.88
N TYR A 287 -8.21 2.00 -14.49
CA TYR A 287 -7.60 2.09 -15.82
C TYR A 287 -8.53 1.59 -16.94
N TRP A 288 -9.17 0.43 -16.75
CA TRP A 288 -9.95 -0.20 -17.82
C TRP A 288 -11.37 0.35 -17.95
N LEU A 289 -12.10 0.41 -16.83
CA LEU A 289 -13.49 0.90 -16.76
C LEU A 289 -13.52 2.39 -16.44
#